data_AF-A0A2M7M9M3-F1
#
_entry.id   AF-A0A2M7M9M3-F1
#
_cell.length_a   1.000
_cell.length_b   1.000
_cell.length_c   1.000
_cell.angle_alpha   90.00
_cell.angle_beta   90.00
_cell.angle_gamma   90.00
#
_symmetry.space_group_name_H-M   'P 1'
#
loop_
_entity.id
_entity.type
_entity.pdbx_description
1 polymer ?
#
loop_
_entity_poly.entity_id
_entity_poly.type
_entity_poly.pdbx_seq_one_letter_code
_entity_poly.pdbx_strand_id
1 'polypeptide(L)' 'MKRLNTIWLFALFSSFLWLSGCENADLRDCKEKASALWDNSKNPANNNAAYWQAIEKCKEKYQ' A
#
# COMPACT_ATOMS: atom_id res chain seq x y z
N MET A 1 17.87 12.43 -38.52
CA MET A 1 16.75 12.09 -37.60
C MET A 1 17.30 11.24 -36.47
N LYS A 2 17.25 11.76 -35.24
CA LYS A 2 17.86 11.22 -34.01
C LYS A 2 17.14 9.94 -33.55
N ARG A 3 17.75 8.76 -33.75
CA ARG A 3 17.26 7.46 -33.24
C ARG A 3 18.10 6.98 -32.05
N LEU A 4 18.11 7.74 -30.95
CA LEU A 4 18.93 7.44 -29.77
C LEU A 4 18.15 7.60 -28.45
N ASN A 5 16.82 7.56 -28.49
CA ASN A 5 15.99 7.93 -27.33
C ASN A 5 15.21 6.77 -26.67
N THR A 6 15.25 5.56 -27.22
CA THR A 6 14.38 4.46 -26.76
C THR A 6 15.02 3.56 -25.69
N ILE A 7 16.34 3.54 -25.57
CA ILE A 7 17.06 2.66 -24.64
C ILE A 7 17.00 3.19 -23.20
N TRP A 8 16.95 4.51 -23.02
CA TRP A 8 16.89 5.14 -21.70
C TRP A 8 15.55 4.93 -20.96
N LEU A 9 14.46 4.68 -21.70
CA LEU A 9 13.14 4.44 -21.11
C LEU A 9 13.03 3.09 -20.40
N PHE A 10 13.77 2.07 -20.85
CA PHE A 10 13.76 0.76 -20.20
C PHE A 10 14.56 0.74 -18.89
N ALA A 11 15.65 1.50 -18.80
CA ALA A 11 16.49 1.56 -17.61
C ALA A 11 15.78 2.22 -16.41
N LEU A 12 14.82 3.13 -16.65
CA LEU A 12 14.07 3.79 -15.58
C LEU A 12 12.98 2.87 -14.96
N PHE A 13 12.49 1.87 -15.71
CA PHE A 13 11.39 1.02 -15.26
C PHE A 13 11.85 -0.06 -14.25
N SER A 14 13.10 -0.50 -14.35
CA SER A 14 13.68 -1.51 -13.44
C SER A 14 13.89 -1.00 -12.00
N SER A 15 13.98 0.31 -11.79
CA SER A 15 14.20 0.91 -10.47
C SER A 15 12.96 0.90 -9.58
N PHE A 16 11.75 0.76 -10.15
CA PHE A 16 10.49 0.79 -9.41
C PHE A 16 10.14 -0.53 -8.73
N LEU A 17 10.74 -1.65 -9.15
CA LEU A 17 10.48 -2.96 -8.55
C LEU A 17 11.18 -3.15 -7.18
N TRP A 18 12.10 -2.25 -6.83
CA TRP A 18 12.81 -2.29 -5.55
C TRP A 18 12.14 -1.44 -4.45
N LEU A 19 11.05 -0.75 -4.80
CA LEU A 19 10.23 0.03 -3.87
C LEU A 19 9.04 -0.75 -3.30
N SER A 20 8.97 -2.08 -3.50
CA SER A 20 8.20 -2.93 -2.60
C SER A 20 8.90 -2.90 -1.26
N GLY A 21 8.57 -1.92 -0.42
CA GLY A 21 9.10 -1.81 0.93
C GLY A 21 8.98 -3.16 1.62
N CYS A 22 10.07 -3.62 2.23
CA CYS A 22 10.04 -4.74 3.17
C CYS A 22 9.17 -4.32 4.35
N GLU A 23 7.85 -4.40 4.17
CA GLU A 23 6.90 -4.21 5.25
C GLU A 23 7.08 -5.34 6.24
N ASN A 24 7.13 -5.00 7.53
CA ASN A 24 7.19 -5.97 8.61
C ASN A 24 6.05 -7.01 8.44
N ALA A 25 6.38 -8.30 8.48
CA ALA A 25 5.41 -9.38 8.29
C ALA A 25 4.25 -9.29 9.30
N ASP A 26 4.52 -8.88 10.54
CA ASP A 26 3.51 -8.69 11.58
C ASP A 26 2.63 -7.47 11.32
N LEU A 27 3.21 -6.39 10.77
CA LEU A 27 2.46 -5.22 10.35
C LEU A 27 1.51 -5.57 9.21
N ARG A 28 1.97 -6.36 8.23
CA ARG A 28 1.16 -6.85 7.11
C ARG A 28 0.01 -7.73 7.60
N ASP A 29 0.29 -8.74 8.42
CA ASP A 29 -0.74 -9.63 8.98
C ASP A 29 -1.78 -8.85 9.82
N CYS A 30 -1.33 -7.85 10.59
CA CYS A 30 -2.23 -6.98 11.34
C CYS A 30 -3.17 -6.18 10.43
N LYS A 31 -2.63 -5.58 9.35
CA LYS A 31 -3.43 -4.85 8.35
C LYS A 31 -4.40 -5.76 7.60
N GLU A 32 -3.96 -6.97 7.24
CA GLU A 32 -4.81 -7.98 6.61
C GLU A 32 -5.99 -8.35 7.52
N LYS A 33 -5.77 -8.57 8.81
CA LYS A 33 -6.85 -8.81 9.78
C LYS A 33 -7.80 -7.60 9.91
N ALA A 34 -7.25 -6.38 9.91
CA ALA A 34 -8.05 -5.16 9.96
C ALA A 34 -8.96 -4.98 8.75
N SER A 35 -8.64 -5.57 7.58
CA SER A 35 -9.48 -5.51 6.37
C SER A 35 -10.90 -6.04 6.58
N ALA A 36 -11.12 -6.92 7.57
CA ALA A 36 -12.45 -7.40 7.93
C ALA A 36 -13.40 -6.29 8.46
N LEU A 37 -12.84 -5.16 8.92
CA LEU A 37 -13.60 -3.98 9.37
C LEU A 37 -13.95 -3.04 8.21
N TRP A 38 -13.45 -3.31 7.01
CA TRP A 38 -13.72 -2.48 5.85
C TRP A 38 -15.13 -2.75 5.34
N ASP A 39 -15.98 -1.74 5.44
CA ASP A 39 -17.33 -1.79 4.93
C ASP A 39 -17.41 -1.04 3.58
N ASN A 40 -17.71 -1.82 2.54
CA ASN A 40 -17.86 -1.39 1.14
C ASN A 40 -19.27 -0.91 0.79
N SER A 41 -20.16 -0.72 1.78
CA SER A 41 -21.49 -0.19 1.52
C SER A 41 -21.43 1.15 0.77
N LYS A 42 -22.38 1.40 -0.14
CA LYS A 42 -22.47 2.67 -0.89
C LYS A 42 -22.98 3.84 -0.04
N ASN A 43 -22.92 3.72 1.29
CA ASN A 43 -23.45 4.70 2.21
C ASN A 43 -22.40 5.80 2.46
N PRO A 44 -22.68 7.07 2.14
CA PRO A 44 -21.74 8.17 2.41
C PRO A 44 -21.45 8.38 3.90
N ALA A 45 -22.29 7.87 4.81
CA ALA A 45 -22.05 7.91 6.26
C ALA A 45 -21.01 6.87 6.73
N ASN A 46 -20.67 5.91 5.88
CA ASN A 46 -19.73 4.86 6.21
C ASN A 46 -18.28 5.35 5.99
N ASN A 47 -17.72 5.97 7.02
CA ASN A 47 -16.38 6.54 6.99
C ASN A 47 -15.27 5.52 7.30
N ASN A 48 -15.61 4.22 7.48
CA ASN A 48 -14.66 3.17 7.84
C ASN A 48 -13.78 3.53 9.05
N ALA A 49 -14.30 4.32 10.00
CA ALA A 49 -13.51 4.81 11.15
C ALA A 49 -12.90 3.66 11.96
N ALA A 50 -13.65 2.57 12.18
CA ALA A 50 -13.16 1.40 12.89
C ALA A 50 -11.97 0.74 12.18
N TYR A 51 -12.02 0.65 10.84
CA TYR A 51 -10.90 0.17 10.02
C TYR A 51 -9.68 1.07 10.20
N TRP A 52 -9.83 2.39 10.06
CA TRP A 52 -8.71 3.32 10.16
C TRP A 52 -8.06 3.32 11.55
N GLN A 53 -8.88 3.26 12.62
CA GLN A 53 -8.39 3.10 13.99
C GLN A 53 -7.62 1.79 14.18
N ALA A 54 -8.06 0.69 13.57
CA ALA A 54 -7.32 -0.58 13.62
C ALA A 54 -5.98 -0.50 12.88
N ILE A 55 -5.95 0.18 11.72
CA ILE A 55 -4.71 0.40 10.96
C ILE A 55 -3.70 1.24 11.75
N GLU A 56 -4.16 2.30 12.45
CA GLU A 56 -3.29 3.10 13.32
C GLU A 56 -2.68 2.28 14.45
N LYS A 57 -3.48 1.46 15.14
CA LYS A 57 -2.98 0.55 16.18
C LYS A 57 -1.98 -0.47 15.64
N CYS A 58 -2.19 -0.98 14.42
CA CYS A 58 -1.22 -1.87 13.77
C CYS A 58 0.11 -1.16 13.54
N LYS A 59 0.09 0.09 13.08
CA LYS A 59 1.29 0.90 12.87
C LYS A 59 2.00 1.20 14.18
N GLU A 60 1.29 1.69 15.20
CA GLU A 60 1.88 1.99 16.52
C GLU A 60 2.59 0.78 17.15
N LYS A 61 2.10 -0.44 16.88
CA LYS A 61 2.65 -1.66 17.47
C LYS A 61 3.84 -2.25 16.71
N TYR A 62 3.86 -2.14 15.38
CA TYR A 62 4.78 -2.91 14.52
C TYR A 62 5.65 -2.05 13.58
N GLN A 63 5.48 -0.73 13.60
CA GLN A 63 6.26 0.25 12.83
C GLN A 63 7.30 0.94 13.71
#